data_AF-A0A2V7YTS4-F1
#
_entry.id   AF-A0A2V7YTS4-F1
#
_cell.length_a   1.000
_cell.length_b   1.000
_cell.length_c   1.000
_cell.angle_alpha   90.00
_cell.angle_beta   90.00
_cell.angle_gamma   90.00
#
_symmetry.space_group_name_H-M   'P 1'
#
loop_
_entity.id
_entity.type
_entity.pdbx_description
1 polymer ?
#
loop_
_entity_poly.entity_id
_entity_poly.type
_entity_poly.pdbx_seq_one_letter_code
_entity_poly.pdbx_strand_id
1 'polypeptide(L)'
;MTRLATAVFFVHATAALAGPHLTFTRIVPAPQDLAPAQHLAVIYAIGDNLHVTTFVNNFVEYVDRAGTLRIDNAVEDNQHLAAFEGADFKRLRKQHPADAYIGVSLFTCNGTMRSGTGSERDAYGSRVQRLHIWLDAECAARLDIRNDRGRNLMTLNVRGEGTSPRSTALSAEERDVAFEQAARYTALNAAEMITPRIVRETIELDDSAAAFDEGMAMIQANRLADARAIWEVALRRNRGSAALNFNLGAVCEAAGDLPAARKFFQSAIRLAPLEPRYREEMKRVGERRP
;
A
#
# COMPACT_ATOMS: atom_id res chain seq x y z
N MET A 1 -41.50 17.27 -48.63
CA MET A 1 -41.82 17.66 -47.24
C MET A 1 -41.32 16.57 -46.31
N THR A 2 -40.14 16.75 -45.71
CA THR A 2 -39.66 15.92 -44.59
C THR A 2 -38.58 16.72 -43.88
N ARG A 3 -38.94 17.28 -42.71
CA ARG A 3 -38.04 18.02 -41.83
C ARG A 3 -37.24 17.01 -41.00
N LEU A 4 -35.91 17.04 -41.07
CA LEU A 4 -35.08 16.41 -40.04
C LEU A 4 -34.75 17.45 -38.98
N ALA A 5 -35.12 17.14 -37.73
CA ALA A 5 -34.92 17.95 -36.55
C ALA A 5 -33.48 17.85 -36.06
N THR A 6 -32.85 19.00 -35.82
CA THR A 6 -31.54 19.12 -35.17
C THR A 6 -31.70 18.87 -33.68
N ALA A 7 -31.19 17.75 -33.18
CA ALA A 7 -31.13 17.46 -31.75
C ALA A 7 -29.92 18.19 -31.13
N VAL A 8 -30.18 19.21 -30.30
CA VAL A 8 -29.16 19.86 -29.48
C VAL A 8 -28.97 19.02 -28.22
N PHE A 9 -27.82 18.36 -28.11
CA PHE A 9 -27.41 17.68 -26.88
C PHE A 9 -26.87 18.74 -25.88
N PHE A 10 -27.66 19.04 -24.86
CA PHE A 10 -27.18 19.74 -23.68
C PHE A 10 -26.41 18.75 -22.79
N VAL A 11 -25.07 18.76 -22.87
CA VAL A 11 -24.22 18.10 -21.88
C VAL A 11 -24.23 18.96 -20.62
N HIS A 12 -25.07 18.61 -19.64
CA HIS A 12 -24.94 19.13 -18.28
C HIS A 12 -23.82 18.35 -17.57
N ALA A 13 -22.59 18.81 -17.73
CA ALA A 13 -21.50 18.41 -16.85
C ALA A 13 -21.58 19.25 -15.58
N THR A 14 -22.32 18.77 -14.58
CA THR A 14 -22.19 19.27 -13.21
C THR A 14 -20.92 18.69 -12.61
N ALA A 15 -19.76 19.19 -13.05
CA ALA A 15 -18.52 19.03 -12.30
C ALA A 15 -18.63 19.97 -11.09
N ALA A 16 -18.82 19.39 -9.90
CA ALA A 16 -18.59 20.13 -8.67
C ALA A 16 -17.17 20.71 -8.74
N LEU A 17 -17.05 22.03 -8.67
CA LEU A 17 -15.80 22.80 -8.79
C LEU A 17 -14.86 22.44 -7.62
N ALA A 18 -14.13 21.33 -7.75
CA ALA A 18 -12.92 21.15 -6.97
C ALA A 18 -11.94 22.25 -7.41
N GLY A 19 -11.38 23.00 -6.46
CA GLY A 19 -10.37 24.02 -6.73
C GLY A 19 -9.21 23.46 -7.56
N PRO A 20 -8.43 24.33 -8.24
CA PRO A 20 -7.36 23.85 -9.09
C PRO A 20 -6.31 23.14 -8.23
N HIS A 21 -5.92 21.95 -8.65
CA HIS A 21 -5.13 21.05 -7.82
C HIS A 21 -4.07 20.31 -8.62
N LEU A 22 -2.96 20.01 -7.95
CA LEU A 22 -1.91 19.15 -8.43
C LEU A 22 -2.04 17.78 -7.77
N THR A 23 -2.39 16.77 -8.56
CA THR A 23 -2.39 15.38 -8.09
C THR A 23 -1.17 14.64 -8.58
N PHE A 24 -0.50 13.93 -7.69
CA PHE A 24 0.66 13.09 -8.01
C PHE A 24 0.63 11.81 -7.18
N THR A 25 1.38 10.81 -7.63
CA THR A 25 1.58 9.57 -6.89
C THR A 25 2.99 9.54 -6.32
N ARG A 26 3.14 9.02 -5.11
CA ARG A 26 4.46 8.72 -4.54
C ARG A 26 4.47 7.35 -3.90
N ILE A 27 5.67 6.80 -3.78
CA ILE A 27 5.92 5.55 -3.07
C ILE A 27 6.23 5.90 -1.61
N VAL A 28 5.44 5.35 -0.69
CA VAL A 28 5.74 5.32 0.74
C VAL A 28 6.52 4.03 0.99
N PRO A 29 7.77 4.11 1.48
CA PRO A 29 8.53 2.92 1.84
C PRO A 29 7.79 2.04 2.84
N ALA A 30 7.98 0.74 2.74
CA ALA A 30 7.44 -0.20 3.71
C ALA A 30 8.08 0.00 5.10
N PRO A 31 7.44 -0.47 6.19
CA PRO A 31 8.06 -0.49 7.51
C PRO A 31 9.44 -1.17 7.53
N GLN A 32 9.59 -2.22 6.71
CA GLN A 32 10.83 -2.95 6.49
C GLN A 32 11.21 -2.79 5.03
N ASP A 33 11.93 -1.72 4.75
CA ASP A 33 12.32 -1.35 3.40
C ASP A 33 13.37 -2.34 2.85
N LEU A 34 13.04 -2.94 1.70
CA LEU A 34 13.89 -3.88 0.98
C LEU A 34 14.64 -3.23 -0.20
N ALA A 35 14.51 -1.91 -0.39
CA ALA A 35 15.21 -1.21 -1.44
C ALA A 35 16.73 -1.52 -1.42
N PRO A 36 17.36 -1.75 -2.59
CA PRO A 36 16.82 -1.51 -3.94
C PRO A 36 16.10 -2.73 -4.57
N ALA A 37 15.74 -3.77 -3.82
CA ALA A 37 15.09 -4.94 -4.38
C ALA A 37 13.75 -4.58 -5.07
N GLN A 38 13.55 -5.11 -6.27
CA GLN A 38 12.31 -4.95 -7.06
C GLN A 38 11.66 -6.30 -7.33
N HIS A 39 12.44 -7.38 -7.30
CA HIS A 39 11.96 -8.72 -7.53
C HIS A 39 12.35 -9.68 -6.40
N LEU A 40 11.35 -10.36 -5.85
CA LEU A 40 11.45 -11.28 -4.74
C LEU A 40 11.08 -12.71 -5.18
N ALA A 41 11.55 -13.71 -4.44
CA ALA A 41 11.07 -15.09 -4.59
C ALA A 41 10.91 -15.78 -3.24
N VAL A 42 9.76 -16.43 -3.01
CA VAL A 42 9.56 -17.33 -1.87
C VAL A 42 10.05 -18.71 -2.27
N ILE A 43 11.04 -19.26 -1.55
CA ILE A 43 11.79 -20.46 -2.02
C ILE A 43 11.59 -21.70 -1.16
N TYR A 44 11.10 -21.55 0.07
CA TYR A 44 10.60 -22.66 0.86
C TYR A 44 9.60 -22.16 1.87
N ALA A 45 8.77 -23.08 2.34
CA ALA A 45 7.95 -22.87 3.51
C ALA A 45 7.87 -24.11 4.39
N ILE A 46 8.13 -23.92 5.68
CA ILE A 46 8.08 -24.95 6.71
C ILE A 46 6.90 -24.61 7.61
N GLY A 47 5.92 -25.50 7.67
CA GLY A 47 4.77 -25.39 8.56
C GLY A 47 4.40 -26.73 9.18
N ASP A 48 3.72 -26.69 10.32
CA ASP A 48 3.19 -27.88 11.01
C ASP A 48 1.78 -28.29 10.55
N ASN A 49 1.17 -27.51 9.65
CA ASN A 49 -0.17 -27.71 9.14
C ASN A 49 -0.29 -27.25 7.67
N LEU A 50 -1.41 -27.60 7.03
CA LEU A 50 -1.63 -27.34 5.60
C LEU A 50 -1.89 -25.87 5.25
N HIS A 51 -2.24 -25.02 6.23
CA HIS A 51 -2.51 -23.61 6.01
C HIS A 51 -1.25 -22.79 5.72
N VAL A 52 -0.05 -23.38 5.81
CA VAL A 52 1.18 -22.76 5.30
C VAL A 52 1.08 -22.45 3.79
N THR A 53 0.38 -23.30 3.03
CA THR A 53 0.11 -23.06 1.61
C THR A 53 -0.83 -21.86 1.41
N THR A 54 -1.90 -21.77 2.22
CA THR A 54 -2.78 -20.59 2.24
C THR A 54 -1.98 -19.32 2.54
N PHE A 55 -1.08 -19.36 3.53
CA PHE A 55 -0.22 -18.24 3.86
C PHE A 55 0.67 -17.82 2.68
N VAL A 56 1.43 -18.75 2.08
CA VAL A 56 2.36 -18.43 0.98
C VAL A 56 1.60 -17.85 -0.22
N ASN A 57 0.50 -18.48 -0.63
CA ASN A 57 -0.26 -18.06 -1.81
C ASN A 57 -0.84 -16.65 -1.62
N ASN A 58 -1.47 -16.38 -0.47
CA ASN A 58 -2.01 -15.05 -0.17
C ASN A 58 -0.89 -14.02 -0.02
N PHE A 59 0.26 -14.38 0.57
CA PHE A 59 1.37 -13.46 0.75
C PHE A 59 1.93 -13.00 -0.60
N VAL A 60 2.16 -13.96 -1.51
CA VAL A 60 2.61 -13.67 -2.89
C VAL A 60 1.57 -12.80 -3.60
N GLU A 61 0.28 -13.15 -3.51
CA GLU A 61 -0.80 -12.36 -4.13
C GLU A 61 -0.84 -10.91 -3.62
N TYR A 62 -0.74 -10.70 -2.30
CA TYR A 62 -0.82 -9.34 -1.72
C TYR A 62 0.37 -8.46 -2.10
N VAL A 63 1.58 -9.02 -2.09
CA VAL A 63 2.79 -8.29 -2.48
C VAL A 63 2.74 -7.93 -3.97
N ASP A 64 2.41 -8.89 -4.84
CA ASP A 64 2.37 -8.67 -6.30
C ASP A 64 1.28 -7.66 -6.70
N ARG A 65 0.09 -7.76 -6.09
CA ARG A 65 -1.04 -6.85 -6.36
C ARG A 65 -0.75 -5.39 -6.02
N ALA A 66 0.16 -5.11 -5.09
CA ALA A 66 0.53 -3.73 -4.75
C ALA A 66 1.29 -3.02 -5.89
N GLY A 67 1.90 -3.77 -6.81
CA GLY A 67 2.56 -3.25 -8.01
C GLY A 67 3.88 -2.51 -7.78
N THR A 68 4.40 -2.49 -6.55
CA THR A 68 5.70 -1.89 -6.19
C THR A 68 6.83 -2.89 -6.13
N LEU A 69 6.51 -4.18 -6.01
CA LEU A 69 7.43 -5.31 -6.01
C LEU A 69 6.83 -6.42 -6.86
N ARG A 70 7.67 -7.16 -7.60
CA ARG A 70 7.32 -8.45 -8.18
C ARG A 70 7.69 -9.54 -7.19
N ILE A 71 6.87 -10.57 -7.04
CA ILE A 71 7.21 -11.73 -6.21
C ILE A 71 6.80 -13.04 -6.87
N ASP A 72 7.70 -14.02 -6.86
CA ASP A 72 7.43 -15.35 -7.39
C ASP A 72 7.25 -16.37 -6.27
N ASN A 73 6.30 -17.30 -6.42
CA ASN A 73 6.19 -18.49 -5.57
C ASN A 73 7.04 -19.62 -6.17
N ALA A 74 8.26 -19.80 -5.66
CA ALA A 74 9.18 -20.87 -6.08
C ALA A 74 9.10 -22.10 -5.15
N VAL A 75 8.11 -22.16 -4.24
CA VAL A 75 7.92 -23.30 -3.33
C VAL A 75 7.35 -24.53 -4.07
N GLU A 76 6.51 -24.31 -5.08
CA GLU A 76 5.80 -25.36 -5.81
C GLU A 76 6.72 -26.20 -6.73
N ASP A 77 7.90 -25.68 -7.09
CA ASP A 77 8.73 -26.22 -8.18
C ASP A 77 9.93 -27.08 -7.75
N ASN A 78 10.14 -27.31 -6.44
CA ASN A 78 10.98 -28.34 -5.81
C ASN A 78 11.40 -27.84 -4.42
N GLN A 79 11.00 -28.56 -3.37
CA GLN A 79 11.28 -28.25 -1.96
C GLN A 79 12.78 -28.06 -1.69
N HIS A 80 13.27 -26.83 -1.89
CA HIS A 80 14.61 -26.47 -1.57
C HIS A 80 14.63 -25.97 -0.12
N LEU A 81 14.80 -26.89 0.82
CA LEU A 81 15.69 -26.66 1.96
C LEU A 81 17.13 -26.50 1.43
N ALA A 82 17.34 -25.60 0.48
CA ALA A 82 18.67 -25.32 -0.03
C ALA A 82 19.40 -24.54 1.06
N ALA A 83 20.60 -25.01 1.41
CA ALA A 83 21.55 -24.15 2.08
C ALA A 83 21.67 -22.85 1.26
N PHE A 84 21.55 -21.69 1.91
CA PHE A 84 21.70 -20.38 1.28
C PHE A 84 23.14 -20.06 0.87
N GLU A 85 23.94 -21.10 0.63
CA GLU A 85 25.37 -21.04 0.41
C GLU A 85 25.78 -22.08 -0.64
N GLY A 86 26.93 -21.86 -1.26
CA GLY A 86 27.53 -22.84 -2.17
C GLY A 86 26.75 -23.08 -3.47
N ALA A 87 26.84 -24.31 -3.97
CA ALA A 87 26.35 -24.68 -5.30
C ALA A 87 24.82 -24.71 -5.41
N ASP A 88 24.13 -25.10 -4.35
CA ASP A 88 22.66 -25.20 -4.34
C ASP A 88 22.00 -23.82 -4.47
N PHE A 89 22.47 -22.84 -3.71
CA PHE A 89 21.98 -21.47 -3.84
C PHE A 89 22.29 -20.88 -5.23
N LYS A 90 23.43 -21.24 -5.85
CA LYS A 90 23.73 -20.83 -7.23
C LYS A 90 22.75 -21.42 -8.24
N ARG A 91 22.34 -22.68 -8.08
CA ARG A 91 21.32 -23.32 -8.95
C ARG A 91 19.96 -22.66 -8.76
N LEU A 92 19.56 -22.45 -7.51
CA LEU A 92 18.31 -21.79 -7.15
C LEU A 92 18.17 -20.43 -7.85
N ARG A 93 19.18 -19.56 -7.74
CA ARG A 93 19.18 -18.24 -8.39
C ARG A 93 19.13 -18.30 -9.91
N LYS A 94 19.60 -19.40 -10.53
CA LYS A 94 19.51 -19.60 -11.97
C LYS A 94 18.09 -19.98 -12.41
N GLN A 95 17.38 -20.74 -11.58
CA GLN A 95 16.01 -21.18 -11.84
C GLN A 95 14.99 -20.09 -11.49
N HIS A 96 15.20 -19.40 -10.37
CA HIS A 96 14.34 -18.35 -9.84
C HIS A 96 15.19 -17.10 -9.59
N PRO A 97 15.57 -16.35 -10.63
CA PRO A 97 16.39 -15.16 -10.49
C PRO A 97 15.60 -14.04 -9.80
N ALA A 98 16.00 -13.63 -8.61
CA ALA A 98 15.43 -12.53 -7.82
C ALA A 98 16.52 -11.72 -7.09
N ASP A 99 16.18 -10.49 -6.67
CA ASP A 99 17.07 -9.59 -5.91
C ASP A 99 17.17 -10.00 -4.44
N ALA A 100 16.08 -10.56 -3.90
CA ALA A 100 16.03 -11.13 -2.56
C ALA A 100 15.12 -12.36 -2.50
N TYR A 101 15.40 -13.22 -1.53
CA TYR A 101 14.77 -14.52 -1.34
C TYR A 101 14.15 -14.59 0.05
N ILE A 102 12.95 -15.14 0.11
CA ILE A 102 12.16 -15.28 1.32
C ILE A 102 12.00 -16.76 1.64
N GLY A 103 12.35 -17.13 2.87
CA GLY A 103 12.10 -18.45 3.42
C GLY A 103 11.13 -18.38 4.59
N VAL A 104 10.03 -19.12 4.54
CA VAL A 104 9.13 -19.28 5.70
C VAL A 104 9.71 -20.39 6.57
N SER A 105 10.51 -19.99 7.55
CA SER A 105 11.26 -20.91 8.45
C SER A 105 10.38 -21.61 9.49
N LEU A 106 9.23 -21.03 9.80
CA LEU A 106 8.24 -21.56 10.73
C LEU A 106 6.88 -20.99 10.37
N PHE A 107 5.88 -21.86 10.33
CA PHE A 107 4.47 -21.51 10.26
C PHE A 107 3.69 -22.45 11.19
N THR A 108 2.91 -21.89 12.10
CA THR A 108 2.13 -22.66 13.07
C THR A 108 0.79 -21.99 13.32
N CYS A 109 -0.23 -22.79 13.62
CA CYS A 109 -1.56 -22.31 13.94
C CYS A 109 -2.10 -22.98 15.19
N ASN A 110 -2.69 -22.19 16.09
CA ASN A 110 -3.24 -22.64 17.35
C ASN A 110 -4.72 -22.26 17.43
N GLY A 111 -5.58 -23.19 17.86
CA GLY A 111 -7.02 -22.96 18.00
C GLY A 111 -7.49 -23.10 19.44
N THR A 112 -8.38 -22.20 19.88
CA THR A 112 -9.02 -22.25 21.19
C THR A 112 -10.54 -22.32 21.03
N MET A 113 -11.14 -23.40 21.53
CA MET A 113 -12.61 -23.51 21.57
C MET A 113 -13.17 -22.54 22.60
N ARG A 114 -14.22 -21.82 22.20
CA ARG A 114 -14.99 -20.90 23.01
C ARG A 114 -16.46 -21.30 23.03
N SER A 115 -17.17 -20.83 24.03
CA SER A 115 -18.60 -21.05 24.16
C SER A 115 -19.29 -19.86 24.82
N GLY A 116 -20.54 -19.62 24.47
CA GLY A 116 -21.36 -18.58 25.08
C GLY A 116 -22.84 -18.83 24.81
N THR A 117 -23.69 -18.50 25.77
CA THR A 117 -25.15 -18.61 25.64
C THR A 117 -25.72 -17.35 25.00
N GLY A 118 -26.48 -17.53 23.92
CA GLY A 118 -27.14 -16.45 23.19
C GLY A 118 -28.65 -16.67 23.06
N SER A 119 -29.39 -15.57 22.89
CA SER A 119 -30.82 -15.57 22.56
C SER A 119 -31.00 -15.85 21.06
N GLU A 120 -31.58 -16.99 20.71
CA GLU A 120 -32.00 -17.32 19.35
C GLU A 120 -33.54 -17.42 19.28
N ARG A 121 -34.12 -17.39 18.07
CA ARG A 121 -35.53 -17.73 17.86
C ARG A 121 -35.65 -19.18 17.42
N ASP A 122 -36.55 -19.94 18.03
CA ASP A 122 -36.86 -21.28 17.55
C ASP A 122 -37.73 -21.26 16.28
N ALA A 123 -38.08 -22.44 15.76
CA ALA A 123 -38.91 -22.60 14.57
C ALA A 123 -40.31 -21.97 14.70
N TYR A 124 -40.75 -21.70 15.94
CA TYR A 124 -42.03 -21.08 16.27
C TYR A 124 -41.89 -19.57 16.56
N GLY A 125 -40.69 -19.01 16.39
CA GLY A 125 -40.39 -17.60 16.62
C GLY A 125 -40.20 -17.21 18.10
N SER A 126 -40.23 -18.17 19.02
CA SER A 126 -40.05 -17.94 20.46
C SER A 126 -38.57 -17.72 20.78
N ARG A 127 -38.27 -16.79 21.70
CA ARG A 127 -36.89 -16.59 22.15
C ARG A 127 -36.46 -17.73 23.05
N VAL A 128 -35.38 -18.40 22.67
CA VAL A 128 -34.75 -19.49 23.42
C VAL A 128 -33.29 -19.14 23.68
N GLN A 129 -32.75 -19.59 24.80
CA GLN A 129 -31.32 -19.49 25.08
C GLN A 129 -30.63 -20.75 24.54
N ARG A 130 -29.63 -20.58 23.69
CA ARG A 130 -28.84 -21.69 23.14
C ARG A 130 -27.36 -21.46 23.42
N LEU A 131 -26.68 -22.55 23.75
CA LEU A 131 -25.22 -22.55 23.85
C LEU A 131 -24.65 -22.59 22.43
N HIS A 132 -23.91 -21.55 22.06
CA HIS A 132 -23.11 -21.54 20.84
C HIS A 132 -21.66 -21.76 21.19
N ILE A 133 -20.97 -22.51 20.35
CA ILE A 133 -19.54 -22.73 20.38
C ILE A 133 -18.92 -22.13 19.12
N TRP A 134 -17.68 -21.67 19.25
CA TRP A 134 -16.86 -21.21 18.13
C TRP A 134 -15.39 -21.49 18.42
N LEU A 135 -14.56 -21.38 17.40
CA LEU A 135 -13.11 -21.54 17.47
C LEU A 135 -12.46 -20.18 17.16
N ASP A 136 -11.64 -19.69 18.08
CA ASP A 136 -10.69 -18.61 17.78
C ASP A 136 -9.36 -19.27 17.39
N ALA A 137 -8.76 -18.85 16.28
CA ALA A 137 -7.48 -19.34 15.79
C ALA A 137 -6.46 -18.20 15.72
N GLU A 138 -5.20 -18.50 15.97
CA GLU A 138 -4.05 -17.62 15.73
C GLU A 138 -3.00 -18.39 14.93
N CYS A 139 -2.58 -17.84 13.80
CA CYS A 139 -1.46 -18.36 13.02
C CYS A 139 -0.26 -17.41 13.11
N ALA A 140 0.94 -17.95 13.23
CA ALA A 140 2.19 -17.20 13.29
C ALA A 140 3.16 -17.68 12.22
N ALA A 141 3.88 -16.74 11.59
CA ALA A 141 4.89 -17.03 10.59
C ALA A 141 6.22 -16.34 10.93
N ARG A 142 7.33 -17.03 10.69
CA ARG A 142 8.69 -16.47 10.72
C ARG A 142 9.31 -16.50 9.33
N LEU A 143 9.56 -15.33 8.77
CA LEU A 143 10.11 -15.14 7.44
C LEU A 143 11.57 -14.69 7.55
N ASP A 144 12.48 -15.45 6.96
CA ASP A 144 13.88 -15.05 6.82
C ASP A 144 14.10 -14.50 5.41
N ILE A 145 14.56 -13.25 5.32
CA ILE A 145 14.78 -12.55 4.05
C ILE A 145 16.28 -12.41 3.82
N ARG A 146 16.75 -12.88 2.68
CA ARG A 146 18.16 -12.87 2.29
C ARG A 146 18.35 -12.21 0.93
N ASN A 147 19.51 -11.60 0.70
CA ASN A 147 19.83 -11.02 -0.61
C ASN A 147 20.26 -12.09 -1.64
N ASP A 148 20.54 -11.64 -2.85
CA ASP A 148 21.08 -12.41 -3.98
C ASP A 148 22.44 -13.12 -3.74
N ARG A 149 23.08 -12.87 -2.59
CA ARG A 149 24.31 -13.54 -2.14
C ARG A 149 24.09 -14.47 -0.96
N GLY A 150 22.84 -14.64 -0.51
CA GLY A 150 22.47 -15.52 0.61
C GLY A 150 22.67 -14.88 1.99
N ARG A 151 23.13 -13.62 2.06
CA ARG A 151 23.30 -12.89 3.32
C ARG A 151 21.94 -12.53 3.89
N ASN A 152 21.74 -12.78 5.18
CA ASN A 152 20.55 -12.37 5.91
C ASN A 152 20.40 -10.85 5.89
N LEU A 153 19.26 -10.38 5.40
CA LEU A 153 18.84 -8.98 5.47
C LEU A 153 18.07 -8.75 6.77
N MET A 154 17.09 -9.60 7.05
CA MET A 154 16.23 -9.50 8.24
C MET A 154 15.41 -10.76 8.47
N THR A 155 14.84 -10.86 9.67
CA THR A 155 13.82 -11.86 10.01
C THR A 155 12.56 -11.13 10.47
N LEU A 156 11.40 -11.50 9.90
CA LEU A 156 10.10 -10.97 10.28
C LEU A 156 9.30 -12.03 11.03
N ASN A 157 8.63 -11.60 12.09
CA ASN A 157 7.65 -12.42 12.80
C ASN A 157 6.30 -11.73 12.69
N VAL A 158 5.33 -12.43 12.13
CA VAL A 158 3.97 -11.92 11.94
C VAL A 158 2.95 -12.90 12.47
N ARG A 159 1.76 -12.39 12.81
CA ARG A 159 0.64 -13.17 13.31
C ARG A 159 -0.65 -12.68 12.70
N GLY A 160 -1.66 -13.53 12.71
CA GLY A 160 -3.00 -13.27 12.23
C GLY A 160 -4.00 -14.10 13.01
N GLU A 161 -5.17 -13.53 13.24
CA GLU A 161 -6.24 -14.13 14.02
C GLU A 161 -7.40 -14.54 13.11
N GLY A 162 -8.20 -15.51 13.50
CA GLY A 162 -9.40 -15.90 12.76
C GLY A 162 -10.45 -16.46 13.70
N THR A 163 -11.71 -16.41 13.28
CA THR A 163 -12.81 -16.86 14.14
C THR A 163 -13.82 -17.63 13.30
N SER A 164 -14.14 -18.85 13.73
CA SER A 164 -15.17 -19.64 13.08
C SER A 164 -16.55 -18.98 13.22
N PRO A 165 -17.54 -19.40 12.41
CA PRO A 165 -18.93 -19.17 12.74
C PRO A 165 -19.26 -19.64 14.16
N ARG A 166 -20.28 -19.00 14.76
CA ARG A 166 -20.86 -19.45 16.04
C ARG A 166 -21.98 -20.43 15.75
N SER A 167 -21.83 -21.66 16.19
CA SER A 167 -22.79 -22.74 15.93
C SER A 167 -23.13 -23.49 17.21
N THR A 168 -24.29 -24.13 17.26
CA THR A 168 -24.66 -25.02 18.38
C THR A 168 -23.87 -26.34 18.33
N ALA A 169 -23.39 -26.72 17.14
CA ALA A 169 -22.48 -27.83 16.91
C ALA A 169 -21.55 -27.45 15.75
N LEU A 170 -20.28 -27.23 16.06
CA LEU A 170 -19.30 -26.74 15.09
C LEU A 170 -18.73 -27.91 14.28
N SER A 171 -18.86 -27.86 12.95
CA SER A 171 -18.29 -28.87 12.04
C SER A 171 -16.77 -28.72 11.90
N ALA A 172 -16.12 -29.68 11.23
CA ALA A 172 -14.69 -29.57 10.93
C ALA A 172 -14.41 -28.45 9.93
N GLU A 173 -15.25 -28.32 8.91
CA GLU A 173 -15.18 -27.28 7.89
C GLU A 173 -15.43 -25.90 8.50
N GLU A 174 -16.40 -25.78 9.42
CA GLU A 174 -16.62 -24.51 10.13
C GLU A 174 -15.44 -24.12 11.03
N ARG A 175 -14.77 -25.10 11.66
CA ARG A 175 -13.52 -24.84 12.40
C ARG A 175 -12.41 -24.37 11.47
N ASP A 176 -12.28 -25.00 10.31
CA ASP A 176 -11.24 -24.71 9.32
C ASP A 176 -11.29 -23.25 8.84
N VAL A 177 -12.49 -22.66 8.75
CA VAL A 177 -12.68 -21.22 8.45
C VAL A 177 -11.84 -20.32 9.36
N ALA A 178 -11.71 -20.64 10.65
CA ALA A 178 -10.92 -19.82 11.57
C ALA A 178 -9.42 -19.87 11.20
N PHE A 179 -8.90 -21.05 10.87
CA PHE A 179 -7.49 -21.22 10.52
C PHE A 179 -7.16 -20.63 9.14
N GLU A 180 -8.03 -20.81 8.15
CA GLU A 180 -7.89 -20.18 6.83
C GLU A 180 -7.87 -18.65 6.95
N GLN A 181 -8.77 -18.08 7.75
CA GLN A 181 -8.78 -16.64 8.04
C GLN A 181 -7.49 -16.18 8.73
N ALA A 182 -7.06 -16.90 9.77
CA ALA A 182 -5.85 -16.58 10.51
C ALA A 182 -4.62 -16.60 9.59
N ALA A 183 -4.44 -17.64 8.77
CA ALA A 183 -3.35 -17.76 7.80
C ALA A 183 -3.36 -16.61 6.78
N ARG A 184 -4.54 -16.26 6.25
CA ARG A 184 -4.73 -15.14 5.31
C ARG A 184 -4.35 -13.79 5.93
N TYR A 185 -4.74 -13.52 7.18
CA TYR A 185 -4.35 -12.28 7.85
C TYR A 185 -2.88 -12.26 8.26
N THR A 186 -2.28 -13.41 8.61
CA THR A 186 -0.83 -13.51 8.79
C THR A 186 -0.09 -13.14 7.51
N ALA A 187 -0.58 -13.59 6.35
CA ALA A 187 -0.03 -13.25 5.04
C ALA A 187 -0.19 -11.75 4.71
N LEU A 188 -1.36 -11.16 4.98
CA LEU A 188 -1.58 -9.72 4.80
C LEU A 188 -0.61 -8.91 5.66
N ASN A 189 -0.49 -9.25 6.94
CA ASN A 189 0.41 -8.57 7.86
C ASN A 189 1.88 -8.72 7.44
N ALA A 190 2.30 -9.86 6.88
CA ALA A 190 3.63 -10.00 6.27
C ALA A 190 3.82 -9.09 5.06
N ALA A 191 2.85 -9.05 4.15
CA ALA A 191 2.92 -8.23 2.94
C ALA A 191 3.02 -6.73 3.29
N GLU A 192 2.22 -6.25 4.24
CA GLU A 192 2.25 -4.85 4.70
C GLU A 192 3.59 -4.43 5.29
N MET A 193 4.35 -5.37 5.88
CA MET A 193 5.65 -5.07 6.47
C MET A 193 6.73 -4.77 5.42
N ILE A 194 6.66 -5.38 4.24
CA ILE A 194 7.73 -5.30 3.23
C ILE A 194 7.34 -4.56 1.95
N THR A 195 6.04 -4.34 1.72
CA THR A 195 5.55 -3.83 0.43
C THR A 195 5.37 -2.31 0.48
N PRO A 196 6.12 -1.55 -0.32
CA PRO A 196 5.92 -0.11 -0.43
C PRO A 196 4.51 0.21 -0.92
N ARG A 197 3.93 1.29 -0.42
CA ARG A 197 2.56 1.71 -0.78
C ARG A 197 2.60 2.84 -1.77
N ILE A 198 1.84 2.73 -2.85
CA ILE A 198 1.58 3.85 -3.75
C ILE A 198 0.46 4.69 -3.13
N VAL A 199 0.74 5.94 -2.82
CA VAL A 199 -0.26 6.90 -2.35
C VAL A 199 -0.48 7.97 -3.40
N ARG A 200 -1.76 8.31 -3.63
CA ARG A 200 -2.17 9.43 -4.46
C ARG A 200 -2.44 10.61 -3.56
N GLU A 201 -1.71 11.70 -3.78
CA GLU A 201 -1.82 12.93 -3.00
C GLU A 201 -2.25 14.07 -3.92
N THR A 202 -2.98 15.02 -3.34
CA THR A 202 -3.49 16.19 -4.05
C THR A 202 -3.17 17.42 -3.22
N ILE A 203 -2.59 18.42 -3.87
CA ILE A 203 -2.34 19.74 -3.29
C ILE A 203 -3.24 20.73 -4.02
N GLU A 204 -4.10 21.43 -3.29
CA GLU A 204 -4.83 22.57 -3.84
C GLU A 204 -3.85 23.70 -4.11
N LEU A 205 -3.82 24.20 -5.34
CA LEU A 205 -2.93 25.25 -5.77
C LEU A 205 -3.55 26.63 -5.49
N ASP A 206 -2.68 27.63 -5.38
CA ASP A 206 -3.08 29.02 -5.20
C ASP A 206 -3.20 29.71 -6.58
N ASP A 207 -4.44 29.95 -7.01
CA ASP A 207 -4.79 30.54 -8.31
C ASP A 207 -4.51 32.05 -8.40
N SER A 208 -4.16 32.70 -7.29
CA SER A 208 -3.71 34.09 -7.28
C SER A 208 -2.26 34.27 -7.80
N ALA A 209 -1.55 33.17 -8.07
CA ALA A 209 -0.21 33.19 -8.62
C ALA A 209 -0.16 33.81 -10.04
N ALA A 210 0.86 34.62 -10.31
CA ALA A 210 1.07 35.10 -11.69
C ALA A 210 1.45 33.93 -12.62
N ALA A 211 0.99 33.98 -13.88
CA ALA A 211 1.14 32.88 -14.85
C ALA A 211 0.56 31.54 -14.35
N PHE A 212 -0.52 31.59 -13.55
CA PHE A 212 -1.19 30.39 -13.03
C PHE A 212 -1.64 29.45 -14.14
N ASP A 213 -2.43 29.96 -15.09
CA ASP A 213 -3.01 29.15 -16.18
C ASP A 213 -1.94 28.48 -17.04
N GLU A 214 -0.82 29.16 -17.31
CA GLU A 214 0.31 28.61 -18.06
C GLU A 214 0.96 27.44 -17.33
N GLY A 215 1.21 27.59 -16.02
CA GLY A 215 1.75 26.50 -15.20
C GLY A 215 0.75 25.35 -15.02
N MET A 216 -0.54 25.66 -14.85
CA MET A 216 -1.59 24.66 -14.73
C MET A 216 -1.76 23.85 -16.01
N ALA A 217 -1.66 24.48 -17.18
CA ALA A 217 -1.66 23.79 -18.47
C ALA A 217 -0.50 22.79 -18.59
N MET A 218 0.69 23.15 -18.08
CA MET A 218 1.83 22.22 -18.04
C MET A 218 1.60 21.07 -17.04
N ILE A 219 1.01 21.32 -15.89
CA ILE A 219 0.64 20.28 -14.92
C ILE A 219 -0.37 19.29 -15.53
N GLN A 220 -1.42 19.79 -16.20
CA GLN A 220 -2.43 18.94 -16.86
C GLN A 220 -1.82 18.11 -18.00
N ALA A 221 -0.77 18.60 -18.64
CA ALA A 221 0.01 17.87 -19.63
C ALA A 221 1.06 16.90 -19.01
N ASN A 222 1.08 16.73 -17.68
CA ASN A 222 2.06 15.95 -16.93
C ASN A 222 3.52 16.43 -17.13
N ARG A 223 3.70 17.73 -17.37
CA ARG A 223 4.99 18.38 -17.64
C ARG A 223 5.43 19.24 -16.44
N LEU A 224 5.67 18.59 -15.30
CA LEU A 224 6.01 19.27 -14.03
C LEU A 224 7.27 20.15 -14.13
N ALA A 225 8.28 19.72 -14.89
CA ALA A 225 9.49 20.49 -15.11
C ALA A 225 9.23 21.82 -15.84
N ASP A 226 8.33 21.81 -16.81
CA ASP A 226 7.94 23.02 -17.55
C ASP A 226 7.09 23.95 -16.69
N ALA A 227 6.16 23.41 -15.91
CA ALA A 227 5.40 24.18 -14.92
C ALA A 227 6.33 24.91 -13.94
N ARG A 228 7.33 24.20 -13.41
CA ARG A 228 8.38 24.76 -12.55
C ARG A 228 9.13 25.89 -13.25
N ALA A 229 9.58 25.68 -14.49
CA ALA A 229 10.34 26.69 -15.23
C ALA A 229 9.52 27.97 -15.47
N ILE A 230 8.25 27.85 -15.86
CA ILE A 230 7.33 28.97 -16.07
C ILE A 230 7.16 29.77 -14.77
N TRP A 231 6.86 29.10 -13.65
CA TRP A 231 6.66 29.77 -12.38
C TRP A 231 7.94 30.32 -11.76
N GLU A 232 9.11 29.72 -12.01
CA GLU A 232 10.40 30.31 -11.63
C GLU A 232 10.67 31.62 -12.39
N VAL A 233 10.30 31.70 -13.68
CA VAL A 233 10.37 32.96 -14.45
C VAL A 233 9.39 34.00 -13.88
N ALA A 234 8.16 33.59 -13.60
CA ALA A 234 7.13 34.46 -13.03
C ALA A 234 7.56 35.00 -11.64
N LEU A 235 8.18 34.16 -10.82
CA LEU A 235 8.67 34.53 -9.49
C LEU A 235 9.80 35.56 -9.57
N ARG A 236 10.69 35.49 -10.58
CA ARG A 236 11.73 36.52 -10.77
C ARG A 236 11.15 37.92 -10.99
N ARG A 237 9.97 38.00 -11.62
CA ARG A 237 9.22 39.25 -11.85
C ARG A 237 8.38 39.65 -10.63
N ASN A 238 7.92 38.66 -9.84
CA ASN A 238 7.04 38.84 -8.68
C ASN A 238 7.67 38.31 -7.40
N ARG A 239 8.83 38.86 -6.99
CA ARG A 239 9.68 38.28 -5.91
C ARG A 239 8.99 38.12 -4.55
N GLY A 240 7.93 38.89 -4.28
CA GLY A 240 7.15 38.83 -3.05
C GLY A 240 5.89 37.96 -3.13
N SER A 241 5.68 37.20 -4.22
CA SER A 241 4.48 36.39 -4.38
C SER A 241 4.55 35.13 -3.51
N ALA A 242 3.73 35.11 -2.46
CA ALA A 242 3.59 33.94 -1.60
C ALA A 242 2.96 32.76 -2.36
N ALA A 243 1.94 33.03 -3.19
CA ALA A 243 1.26 32.06 -4.05
C ALA A 243 2.22 31.35 -5.02
N LEU A 244 3.12 32.07 -5.70
CA LEU A 244 4.13 31.46 -6.58
C LEU A 244 5.11 30.59 -5.80
N ASN A 245 5.56 31.03 -4.63
CA ASN A 245 6.42 30.19 -3.78
C ASN A 245 5.67 28.93 -3.33
N PHE A 246 4.39 29.02 -2.99
CA PHE A 246 3.60 27.86 -2.62
C PHE A 246 3.43 26.87 -3.78
N ASN A 247 3.01 27.35 -4.95
CA ASN A 247 2.82 26.50 -6.14
C ASN A 247 4.12 25.86 -6.63
N LEU A 248 5.26 26.57 -6.54
CA LEU A 248 6.58 25.99 -6.81
C LEU A 248 6.96 24.92 -5.78
N GLY A 249 6.58 25.10 -4.51
CA GLY A 249 6.72 24.08 -3.48
C GLY A 249 5.97 22.80 -3.84
N ALA A 250 4.70 22.94 -4.21
CA ALA A 250 3.85 21.82 -4.63
C ALA A 250 4.40 21.08 -5.86
N VAL A 251 4.89 21.81 -6.87
CA VAL A 251 5.49 21.18 -8.08
C VAL A 251 6.80 20.48 -7.76
N CYS A 252 7.66 21.07 -6.93
CA CYS A 252 8.91 20.41 -6.50
C CYS A 252 8.60 19.13 -5.70
N GLU A 253 7.60 19.18 -4.85
CA GLU A 253 7.14 18.03 -4.07
C GLU A 253 6.62 16.90 -4.97
N ALA A 254 5.76 17.23 -5.94
CA ALA A 254 5.26 16.27 -6.92
C ALA A 254 6.37 15.67 -7.79
N ALA A 255 7.44 16.43 -8.03
CA ALA A 255 8.63 15.97 -8.74
C ALA A 255 9.62 15.17 -7.84
N GLY A 256 9.34 15.00 -6.54
CA GLY A 256 10.20 14.31 -5.59
C GLY A 256 11.37 15.14 -5.04
N ASP A 257 11.50 16.41 -5.41
CA ASP A 257 12.52 17.35 -4.91
C ASP A 257 12.06 17.95 -3.57
N LEU A 258 12.02 17.12 -2.53
CA LEU A 258 11.60 17.51 -1.18
C LEU A 258 12.44 18.65 -0.59
N PRO A 259 13.78 18.72 -0.80
CA PRO A 259 14.57 19.86 -0.35
C PRO A 259 14.12 21.19 -0.97
N ALA A 260 13.88 21.24 -2.29
CA ALA A 260 13.37 22.44 -2.94
C ALA A 260 11.93 22.77 -2.49
N ALA A 261 11.07 21.75 -2.37
CA ALA A 261 9.70 21.93 -1.89
C ALA A 261 9.67 22.64 -0.53
N ARG A 262 10.46 22.16 0.43
CA ARG A 262 10.58 22.78 1.77
C ARG A 262 11.05 24.23 1.69
N LYS A 263 12.05 24.53 0.87
CA LYS A 263 12.57 25.91 0.70
C LYS A 263 11.49 26.86 0.18
N PHE A 264 10.73 26.41 -0.80
CA PHE A 264 9.66 27.19 -1.41
C PHE A 264 8.47 27.38 -0.46
N PHE A 265 8.00 26.33 0.20
CA PHE A 265 6.95 26.45 1.23
C PHE A 265 7.35 27.35 2.39
N GLN A 266 8.58 27.24 2.89
CA GLN A 266 9.09 28.17 3.92
C GLN A 266 9.06 29.62 3.44
N SER A 267 9.36 29.86 2.17
CA SER A 267 9.31 31.21 1.57
C SER A 267 7.89 31.74 1.45
N ALA A 268 6.93 30.88 1.06
CA ALA A 268 5.52 31.21 1.04
C ALA A 268 5.00 31.58 2.44
N ILE A 269 5.34 30.79 3.47
CA ILE A 269 4.96 31.05 4.87
C ILE A 269 5.56 32.37 5.38
N ARG A 270 6.81 32.70 5.02
CA ARG A 270 7.41 34.00 5.40
C ARG A 270 6.68 35.19 4.79
N LEU A 271 6.19 35.06 3.56
CA LEU A 271 5.52 36.13 2.82
C LEU A 271 4.05 36.27 3.21
N ALA A 272 3.36 35.17 3.51
CA ALA A 272 1.97 35.15 3.94
C ALA A 272 1.82 34.27 5.20
N PRO A 273 2.23 34.76 6.37
CA PRO A 273 2.24 33.95 7.58
C PRO A 273 0.84 33.53 8.03
N LEU A 274 -0.22 34.26 7.66
CA LEU A 274 -1.60 33.96 8.07
C LEU A 274 -2.31 32.94 7.17
N GLU A 275 -1.71 32.53 6.05
CA GLU A 275 -2.29 31.52 5.15
C GLU A 275 -2.09 30.10 5.74
N PRO A 276 -3.14 29.44 6.25
CA PRO A 276 -3.01 28.17 6.94
C PRO A 276 -2.56 27.02 6.02
N ARG A 277 -3.00 27.02 4.75
CA ARG A 277 -2.68 25.96 3.77
C ARG A 277 -1.17 25.78 3.60
N TYR A 278 -0.43 26.89 3.58
CA TYR A 278 1.02 26.84 3.38
C TYR A 278 1.73 26.14 4.55
N ARG A 279 1.27 26.34 5.79
CA ARG A 279 1.84 25.67 6.96
C ARG A 279 1.45 24.20 7.02
N GLU A 280 0.23 23.87 6.59
CA GLU A 280 -0.22 22.47 6.50
C GLU A 280 0.63 21.67 5.52
N GLU A 281 0.85 22.16 4.30
CA GLU A 281 1.69 21.47 3.33
C GLU A 281 3.16 21.41 3.77
N MET A 282 3.69 22.45 4.42
CA MET A 282 5.02 22.40 5.01
C MET A 282 5.15 21.34 6.11
N LYS A 283 4.11 21.13 6.92
CA LYS A 283 4.07 20.07 7.93
C LYS A 283 4.06 18.69 7.27
N ARG A 284 3.21 18.49 6.25
CA ARG A 284 3.11 17.24 5.49
C ARG A 284 4.42 16.87 4.81
N VAL A 285 5.05 17.81 4.11
CA VAL A 285 6.40 17.60 3.55
C VAL A 285 7.42 17.41 4.66
N GLY A 286 7.26 18.13 5.76
CA GLY A 286 7.94 17.98 7.04
C GLY A 286 8.19 16.54 7.46
N GLU A 287 7.09 15.79 7.54
CA GLU A 287 6.97 14.42 8.03
C GLU A 287 7.54 13.38 7.06
N ARG A 288 7.86 13.76 5.82
CA ARG A 288 8.45 12.86 4.83
C ARG A 288 9.92 12.61 5.15
N ARG A 289 10.30 11.33 5.21
CA ARG A 289 11.71 10.92 5.24
C ARG A 289 12.34 11.23 3.87
N PRO A 290 13.59 11.73 3.84
CA PRO A 290 14.33 11.94 2.60
C PRO A 290 14.62 10.62 1.88
#